data_AF-A0A7S4GQQ9-F1
#
_entry.id   AF-A0A7S4GQQ9-F1
#
_cell.length_a   1.000
_cell.length_b   1.000
_cell.length_c   1.000
_cell.angle_alpha   90.00
_cell.angle_beta   90.00
_cell.angle_gamma   90.00
#
_symmetry.space_group_name_H-M   'P 1'
#
loop_
_entity.id
_entity.type
_entity.pdbx_description
1 polymer ?
#
loop_
_entity_poly.entity_id
_entity_poly.type
_entity_poly.pdbx_seq_one_letter_code
_entity_poly.pdbx_strand_id
1 'polypeptide(L)'
;SDVCSSDLREQLEKMISALDGQFVRGGENDDDESTRKRRIKKHQERLQKEKQEIESKRLALLELEERSMLVDQQSQSLQEEAQDKTEAIRKLRLKYKQHKQEIGDLTAEFQNERRELLDAIRKGEAQIDLYRRVAQLLLNPKDLRKVTGKSKWDPEAEAWQLPKFSCKPRR
;
A
#
# COMPACT_ATOMS: atom_id res chain seq x y z
N SER A 1 22.29 -93.70 -28.72
CA SER A 1 21.39 -92.77 -28.01
C SER A 1 20.58 -91.94 -28.99
N ASP A 2 20.10 -92.56 -30.08
CA ASP A 2 19.53 -91.84 -31.24
C ASP A 2 18.02 -92.02 -31.40
N VAL A 3 17.40 -92.91 -30.61
CA VAL A 3 15.95 -93.18 -30.67
C VAL A 3 15.14 -92.06 -30.00
N CYS A 4 15.69 -91.42 -28.96
CA CYS A 4 15.01 -90.36 -28.20
C CYS A 4 14.91 -89.01 -28.96
N SER A 5 15.83 -88.75 -29.91
CA SER A 5 15.82 -87.53 -30.74
C SER A 5 14.81 -87.63 -31.88
N SER A 6 14.52 -88.84 -32.37
CA SER A 6 13.53 -89.11 -33.42
C SER A 6 12.10 -88.88 -32.91
N ASP A 7 11.77 -89.36 -31.71
CA ASP A 7 10.45 -89.18 -31.11
C ASP A 7 10.12 -87.70 -30.82
N LEU A 8 11.13 -86.94 -30.38
CA LEU A 8 10.96 -85.51 -30.13
C LEU A 8 10.74 -84.72 -31.43
N ARG A 9 11.40 -85.12 -32.52
CA ARG A 9 11.19 -84.54 -33.86
C ARG A 9 9.79 -84.82 -34.38
N GLU A 10 9.32 -86.05 -34.22
CA GLU A 10 7.96 -86.43 -34.63
C GLU A 10 6.87 -85.72 -33.83
N GLN A 11 7.09 -85.51 -32.53
CA GLN A 11 6.17 -84.74 -31.68
C GLN A 11 6.15 -83.25 -32.04
N LEU A 12 7.31 -82.68 -32.38
CA LEU A 12 7.42 -81.30 -32.87
C LEU A 12 6.74 -81.14 -34.24
N GLU A 13 6.92 -82.08 -35.17
CA GLU A 13 6.22 -82.04 -36.46
C GLU A 13 4.70 -82.17 -36.30
N LYS A 14 4.22 -83.02 -35.38
CA LYS A 14 2.80 -83.11 -35.06
C LYS A 14 2.26 -81.82 -34.44
N MET A 15 3.05 -81.15 -33.59
CA MET A 15 2.66 -79.90 -32.96
C MET A 15 2.67 -78.71 -33.94
N ILE A 16 3.66 -78.66 -34.83
CA ILE A 16 3.74 -77.69 -35.93
C ILE A 16 2.59 -77.92 -36.91
N SER A 17 2.29 -79.18 -37.27
CA SER A 17 1.16 -79.52 -38.14
C SER A 17 -0.20 -79.20 -37.49
N ALA A 18 -0.33 -79.39 -36.18
CA ALA A 18 -1.53 -78.99 -35.44
C ALA A 18 -1.68 -77.46 -35.39
N LEU A 19 -0.58 -76.72 -35.20
CA LEU A 19 -0.56 -75.25 -35.25
C LEU A 19 -0.86 -74.74 -36.66
N ASP A 20 -0.28 -75.32 -37.71
CA ASP A 20 -0.56 -74.97 -39.11
C ASP A 20 -2.01 -75.31 -39.48
N GLY A 21 -2.54 -76.45 -39.02
CA GLY A 21 -3.95 -76.81 -39.21
C GLY A 21 -4.91 -75.88 -38.46
N GLN A 22 -4.50 -75.36 -37.29
CA GLN A 22 -5.28 -74.41 -36.50
C GLN A 22 -5.16 -72.98 -37.04
N PHE A 23 -4.03 -72.63 -37.67
CA PHE A 23 -3.80 -71.35 -38.35
C PHE A 23 -4.53 -71.29 -39.70
N VAL A 24 -4.56 -72.40 -40.45
CA VAL A 24 -5.27 -72.52 -41.73
C VAL A 24 -6.79 -72.60 -41.52
N ARG A 25 -7.29 -73.19 -40.42
CA ARG A 25 -8.72 -73.16 -40.06
C ARG A 25 -9.17 -71.91 -39.27
N GLY A 26 -8.23 -71.09 -38.80
CA GLY A 26 -8.52 -69.76 -38.26
C GLY A 26 -8.62 -68.66 -39.33
N GLY A 27 -8.32 -69.00 -40.59
CA GLY A 27 -8.23 -68.08 -41.73
C GLY A 27 -9.39 -68.15 -42.73
N GLU A 28 -10.45 -68.92 -42.46
CA GLU A 28 -11.67 -68.91 -43.27
C GLU A 28 -12.64 -67.84 -42.73
N ASN A 29 -12.15 -66.60 -42.74
CA ASN A 29 -13.04 -65.45 -42.85
C ASN A 29 -13.03 -65.06 -44.32
N ASP A 30 -14.11 -65.38 -45.03
CA ASP A 30 -14.56 -64.58 -46.18
C ASP A 30 -14.90 -63.16 -45.67
N ASP A 31 -13.91 -62.44 -45.16
CA ASP A 31 -13.97 -60.99 -45.01
C ASP A 31 -13.82 -60.44 -46.43
N ASP A 32 -14.95 -60.43 -47.14
CA ASP A 32 -15.12 -59.76 -48.43
C ASP A 32 -14.41 -58.39 -48.36
N GLU A 33 -13.59 -58.06 -49.37
CA GLU A 33 -12.71 -56.88 -49.37
C GLU A 33 -13.52 -55.60 -49.08
N SER A 34 -14.81 -55.62 -49.42
CA SER A 34 -15.83 -54.62 -49.11
C SER A 34 -16.05 -54.41 -47.59
N THR A 35 -16.08 -55.47 -46.79
CA THR A 35 -16.31 -55.44 -45.34
C THR A 35 -15.07 -54.91 -44.61
N ARG A 36 -13.88 -55.31 -45.03
CA ARG A 36 -12.60 -54.78 -44.51
C ARG A 36 -12.46 -53.29 -44.81
N LYS A 37 -12.74 -52.85 -46.04
CA LYS A 37 -12.76 -51.42 -46.42
C LYS A 37 -13.78 -50.63 -45.57
N ARG A 38 -14.97 -51.19 -45.32
CA ARG A 38 -15.99 -50.55 -44.46
C ARG A 38 -15.56 -50.42 -43.00
N ARG A 39 -14.88 -51.43 -42.43
CA ARG A 39 -14.33 -51.38 -41.05
C ARG A 39 -13.25 -50.31 -40.93
N ILE A 40 -12.32 -50.26 -41.89
CA ILE A 40 -11.26 -49.23 -41.93
C ILE A 40 -11.87 -47.84 -42.03
N LYS A 41 -12.83 -47.62 -42.94
CA LYS A 41 -13.52 -46.33 -43.10
C LYS A 41 -14.23 -45.90 -41.81
N LYS A 42 -15.00 -46.79 -41.17
CA LYS A 42 -15.66 -46.50 -39.88
C LYS A 42 -14.66 -46.18 -38.77
N HIS A 43 -13.52 -46.85 -38.75
CA HIS A 43 -12.46 -46.59 -37.77
C HIS A 43 -11.81 -45.22 -38.01
N GLN A 44 -11.51 -44.86 -39.27
CA GLN A 44 -11.01 -43.55 -39.64
C GLN A 44 -12.00 -42.43 -39.30
N GLU A 45 -13.29 -42.61 -39.55
CA GLU A 45 -14.35 -41.66 -39.17
C GLU A 45 -14.43 -41.47 -37.65
N ARG A 46 -14.29 -42.55 -36.86
CA ARG A 46 -14.22 -42.45 -35.39
C ARG A 46 -12.99 -41.68 -34.92
N LEU A 47 -11.82 -42.00 -35.47
CA LEU A 47 -10.58 -41.31 -35.16
C LEU A 47 -10.65 -39.82 -35.52
N GLN A 48 -11.30 -39.47 -36.64
CA GLN A 48 -11.50 -38.07 -37.02
C GLN A 48 -12.43 -37.33 -36.04
N LYS A 49 -13.54 -37.95 -35.63
CA LYS A 49 -14.44 -37.38 -34.62
C LYS A 49 -13.74 -37.18 -33.28
N GLU A 50 -13.00 -38.19 -32.83
CA GLU A 50 -12.23 -38.12 -31.59
C GLU A 50 -11.18 -37.01 -31.64
N LYS A 51 -10.48 -36.86 -32.78
CA LYS A 51 -9.55 -35.73 -32.99
C LYS A 51 -10.26 -34.38 -32.93
N GLN A 52 -11.41 -34.23 -33.58
CA GLN A 52 -12.20 -32.98 -33.53
C GLN A 52 -12.72 -32.67 -32.12
N GLU A 53 -13.13 -33.69 -31.37
CA GLU A 53 -13.55 -33.53 -29.97
C GLU A 53 -12.38 -33.14 -29.07
N ILE A 54 -11.20 -33.73 -29.27
CA ILE A 54 -9.97 -33.36 -28.54
C ILE A 54 -9.57 -31.93 -28.88
N GLU A 55 -9.58 -31.53 -30.15
CA GLU A 55 -9.26 -30.17 -30.59
C GLU A 55 -10.25 -29.14 -30.03
N SER A 56 -11.56 -29.42 -30.08
CA SER A 56 -12.57 -28.50 -29.52
C SER A 56 -12.44 -28.37 -28.00
N LYS A 57 -12.19 -29.46 -27.27
CA LYS A 57 -11.89 -29.41 -25.82
C LYS A 57 -10.62 -28.64 -25.53
N ARG A 58 -9.57 -28.81 -26.36
CA ARG A 58 -8.32 -28.07 -26.22
C ARG A 58 -8.52 -26.57 -26.40
N LEU A 59 -9.29 -26.16 -27.41
CA LEU A 59 -9.63 -24.76 -27.63
C LEU A 59 -10.45 -24.20 -26.47
N ALA A 60 -11.44 -24.94 -25.96
CA ALA A 60 -12.23 -24.52 -24.81
C ALA A 60 -11.39 -24.37 -23.52
N LEU A 61 -10.40 -25.25 -23.31
CA LEU A 61 -9.46 -25.13 -22.20
C LEU A 61 -8.58 -23.88 -22.34
N LEU A 62 -8.05 -23.61 -23.54
CA LEU A 62 -7.27 -22.40 -23.80
C LEU A 62 -8.08 -21.13 -23.55
N GLU A 63 -9.33 -21.06 -24.03
CA GLU A 63 -10.19 -19.90 -23.76
C GLU A 63 -10.47 -19.71 -22.26
N LEU A 64 -10.65 -20.80 -21.51
CA LEU A 64 -10.86 -20.74 -20.07
C LEU A 64 -9.60 -20.26 -19.34
N GLU A 65 -8.43 -20.76 -19.73
CA GLU A 65 -7.13 -20.33 -19.20
C GLU A 65 -6.88 -18.84 -19.48
N GLU A 66 -7.15 -18.37 -20.70
CA GLU A 66 -7.04 -16.96 -21.06
C GLU A 66 -7.97 -16.09 -20.22
N ARG A 67 -9.24 -16.49 -20.05
CA ARG A 67 -10.19 -15.77 -19.19
C ARG A 67 -9.73 -15.75 -17.73
N SER A 68 -9.23 -16.88 -17.21
CA SER A 68 -8.69 -16.95 -15.86
C SER A 68 -7.52 -15.97 -15.69
N MET A 69 -6.57 -15.97 -16.63
CA MET A 69 -5.43 -15.05 -16.60
C MET A 69 -5.87 -13.58 -16.62
N LEU A 70 -6.88 -13.22 -17.41
CA LEU A 70 -7.41 -11.85 -17.44
C LEU A 70 -8.04 -11.44 -16.10
N VAL A 71 -8.81 -12.33 -15.47
CA VAL A 71 -9.41 -12.08 -14.16
C VAL A 71 -8.34 -11.95 -13.08
N ASP A 72 -7.31 -12.79 -13.12
CA ASP A 72 -6.20 -12.73 -12.17
C ASP A 72 -5.42 -11.42 -12.30
N GLN A 73 -5.13 -10.98 -13.53
CA GLN A 73 -4.47 -9.70 -13.80
C GLN A 73 -5.30 -8.51 -13.30
N GLN A 74 -6.61 -8.50 -13.58
CA GLN A 74 -7.50 -7.45 -13.08
C GLN A 74 -7.56 -7.43 -11.55
N SER A 75 -7.63 -8.60 -10.92
CA SER A 75 -7.68 -8.75 -9.47
C SER A 75 -6.37 -8.26 -8.82
N GLN A 76 -5.22 -8.58 -9.41
CA GLN A 76 -3.92 -8.08 -8.96
C GLN A 76 -3.85 -6.55 -9.05
N SER A 77 -4.25 -5.97 -10.19
CA SER A 77 -4.25 -4.51 -10.37
C SER A 77 -5.15 -3.79 -9.36
N LEU A 78 -6.35 -4.32 -9.10
CA LEU A 78 -7.26 -3.76 -8.10
C LEU A 78 -6.68 -3.88 -6.68
N GLN A 79 -5.98 -4.97 -6.38
CA GLN A 79 -5.35 -5.17 -5.09
C GLN A 79 -4.18 -4.21 -4.87
N GLU A 80 -3.34 -3.99 -5.88
CA GLU A 80 -2.28 -2.99 -5.85
C GLU A 80 -2.83 -1.58 -5.60
N GLU A 81 -3.87 -1.18 -6.35
CA GLU A 81 -4.50 0.13 -6.18
C GLU A 81 -5.11 0.30 -4.77
N ALA A 82 -5.75 -0.76 -4.25
CA ALA A 82 -6.29 -0.75 -2.90
C ALA A 82 -5.19 -0.62 -1.83
N GLN A 83 -4.04 -1.29 -2.03
CA GLN A 83 -2.89 -1.17 -1.14
C GLN A 83 -2.31 0.25 -1.18
N ASP A 84 -2.07 0.81 -2.36
CA ASP A 84 -1.55 2.17 -2.55
C ASP A 84 -2.45 3.22 -1.88
N LYS A 85 -3.77 3.11 -2.09
CA LYS A 85 -4.76 3.99 -1.45
C LYS A 85 -4.75 3.83 0.06
N THR A 86 -4.65 2.60 0.56
CA THR A 86 -4.60 2.34 2.01
C THR A 86 -3.36 2.94 2.65
N GLU A 87 -2.20 2.82 1.99
CA GLU A 87 -0.98 3.48 2.44
C GLU A 87 -1.09 5.00 2.43
N ALA A 88 -1.64 5.58 1.36
CA ALA A 88 -1.85 7.01 1.25
C ALA A 88 -2.75 7.53 2.39
N ILE A 89 -3.87 6.84 2.65
CA ILE A 89 -4.77 7.16 3.77
C ILE A 89 -4.04 7.06 5.11
N ARG A 90 -3.22 6.01 5.33
CA ARG A 90 -2.43 5.86 6.55
C ARG A 90 -1.46 7.03 6.75
N LYS A 91 -0.73 7.41 5.70
CA LYS A 91 0.20 8.55 5.70
C LYS A 91 -0.54 9.86 6.01
N LEU A 92 -1.68 10.10 5.38
CA LEU A 92 -2.51 11.29 5.62
C LEU A 92 -3.07 11.34 7.05
N ARG A 93 -3.54 10.21 7.60
CA ARG A 93 -4.01 10.13 8.98
C ARG A 93 -2.90 10.45 9.99
N LEU A 94 -1.68 9.96 9.72
CA LEU A 94 -0.53 10.27 10.57
C LEU A 94 -0.22 11.77 10.54
N LYS A 95 -0.13 12.37 9.35
CA LYS A 95 0.09 13.82 9.19
C LYS A 95 -0.99 14.64 9.85
N TYR A 96 -2.26 14.26 9.68
CA TYR A 96 -3.38 14.92 10.33
C TYR A 96 -3.26 14.89 11.86
N LYS A 97 -2.91 13.73 12.44
CA LYS A 97 -2.72 13.62 13.89
C LYS A 97 -1.56 14.49 14.37
N GLN A 98 -0.45 14.51 13.63
CA GLN A 98 0.71 15.35 13.94
C GLN A 98 0.35 16.84 13.93
N HIS A 99 -0.25 17.33 12.84
CA HIS A 99 -0.65 18.75 12.75
C HIS A 99 -1.72 19.12 13.77
N LYS A 100 -2.65 18.21 14.09
CA LYS A 100 -3.64 18.45 15.14
C LYS A 100 -2.98 18.62 16.51
N GLN A 101 -1.95 17.82 16.80
CA GLN A 101 -1.17 17.95 18.03
C GLN A 101 -0.39 19.26 18.03
N GLU A 102 0.31 19.56 16.94
CA GLU A 102 1.09 20.80 16.77
C GLU A 102 0.24 22.06 16.97
N ILE A 103 -0.99 22.09 16.43
CA ILE A 103 -1.94 23.19 16.68
C ILE A 103 -2.26 23.31 18.18
N GLY A 104 -2.45 22.19 18.86
CA GLY A 104 -2.72 22.16 20.30
C GLY A 104 -1.55 22.73 21.10
N ASP A 105 -0.34 22.26 20.78
CA ASP A 105 0.90 22.67 21.43
C ASP A 105 1.16 24.17 21.20
N LEU A 106 1.09 24.65 19.95
CA LEU A 106 1.23 26.07 19.60
C LEU A 106 0.18 26.95 20.29
N THR A 107 -1.07 26.47 20.39
CA THR A 107 -2.12 27.23 21.08
C THR A 107 -1.82 27.33 22.58
N ALA A 108 -1.33 26.24 23.19
CA ALA A 108 -0.97 26.23 24.61
C ALA A 108 0.22 27.16 24.90
N GLU A 109 1.26 27.09 24.06
CA GLU A 109 2.43 27.99 24.12
C GLU A 109 2.01 29.44 23.99
N PHE A 110 1.22 29.78 22.96
CA PHE A 110 0.72 31.13 22.75
C PHE A 110 -0.07 31.66 23.94
N GLN A 111 -0.96 30.84 24.54
CA GLN A 111 -1.69 31.26 25.74
C GLN A 111 -0.77 31.43 26.93
N ASN A 112 0.31 30.64 27.04
CA ASN A 112 1.27 30.78 28.11
C ASN A 112 2.09 32.07 27.98
N GLU A 113 2.67 32.32 26.81
CA GLU A 113 3.41 33.56 26.52
C GLU A 113 2.53 34.79 26.72
N ARG A 114 1.28 34.73 26.25
CA ARG A 114 0.31 35.82 26.48
C ARG A 114 0.06 36.08 27.96
N ARG A 115 -0.05 35.03 28.80
CA ARG A 115 -0.19 35.20 30.26
C ARG A 115 1.06 35.85 30.85
N GLU A 116 2.24 35.40 30.46
CA GLU A 116 3.52 35.94 30.95
C GLU A 116 3.68 37.42 30.57
N LEU A 117 3.35 37.79 29.33
CA LEU A 117 3.36 39.18 28.86
C LEU A 117 2.35 40.04 29.64
N LEU A 118 1.13 39.55 29.87
CA LEU A 118 0.13 40.28 30.66
C LEU A 118 0.59 40.47 32.11
N ASP A 119 1.25 39.47 32.71
CA ASP A 119 1.80 39.58 34.06
C ASP A 119 2.99 40.54 34.11
N ALA A 120 3.84 40.58 33.07
CA ALA A 120 4.90 41.56 32.94
C ALA A 120 4.34 43.00 32.85
N ILE A 121 3.28 43.21 32.07
CA ILE A 121 2.58 44.49 31.97
C ILE A 121 2.04 44.91 33.35
N ARG A 122 1.30 44.03 34.05
CA ARG A 122 0.76 44.33 35.38
C ARG A 122 1.84 44.69 36.39
N LYS A 123 2.96 43.96 36.38
CA LYS A 123 4.12 44.26 37.24
C LYS A 123 4.74 45.61 36.88
N GLY A 124 4.86 45.92 35.60
CA GLY A 124 5.34 47.22 35.11
C GLY A 124 4.43 48.37 35.52
N GLU A 125 3.11 48.22 35.38
CA GLU A 125 2.12 49.21 35.81
C GLU A 125 2.19 49.46 37.32
N ALA A 126 2.29 48.40 38.13
CA ALA A 126 2.46 48.52 39.58
C ALA A 126 3.74 49.28 39.97
N GLN A 127 4.85 49.04 39.26
CA GLN A 127 6.09 49.77 39.48
C GLN A 127 5.98 51.24 39.07
N ILE A 128 5.36 51.54 37.91
CA ILE A 128 5.12 52.91 37.45
C ILE A 128 4.27 53.68 38.47
N ASP A 129 3.22 53.06 39.00
CA ASP A 129 2.37 53.66 40.03
C ASP A 129 3.13 53.92 41.34
N LEU A 130 4.00 52.99 41.75
CA LEU A 130 4.88 53.20 42.91
C LEU A 130 5.81 54.40 42.68
N TYR A 131 6.54 54.45 41.56
CA TYR A 131 7.44 55.55 41.26
C TYR A 131 6.70 56.90 41.12
N ARG A 132 5.49 56.88 40.57
CA ARG A 132 4.62 58.07 40.52
C ARG A 132 4.30 58.58 41.92
N ARG A 133 3.93 57.69 42.85
CA ARG A 133 3.66 58.06 44.27
C ARG A 133 4.91 58.60 44.96
N VAL A 134 6.06 57.95 44.78
CA VAL A 134 7.35 58.42 45.32
C VAL A 134 7.67 59.82 44.78
N ALA A 135 7.51 60.06 43.49
CA ALA A 135 7.73 61.38 42.89
C ALA A 135 6.77 62.44 43.46
N GLN A 136 5.50 62.10 43.70
CA GLN A 136 4.51 63.00 44.32
C GLN A 136 4.79 63.31 45.80
N LEU A 137 5.47 62.41 46.52
CA LEU A 137 5.93 62.68 47.89
C LEU A 137 7.11 63.65 47.90
N LEU A 138 8.07 63.47 46.98
CA LEU A 138 9.30 64.25 46.94
C LEU A 138 9.13 65.63 46.28
N LEU A 139 8.27 65.74 45.27
CA LEU A 139 8.12 66.94 44.45
C LEU A 139 6.73 67.58 44.63
N ASN A 140 6.72 68.91 44.73
CA ASN A 140 5.48 69.66 44.66
C ASN A 140 4.86 69.56 43.24
N PRO A 141 3.52 69.63 43.10
CA PRO A 141 2.84 69.46 41.81
C PRO A 141 3.26 70.44 40.70
N LYS A 142 3.78 71.62 41.07
CA LYS A 142 4.30 72.61 40.13
C LYS A 142 5.65 72.17 39.53
N ASP A 143 6.54 71.64 40.36
CA ASP A 143 7.87 71.23 39.94
C ASP A 143 7.82 69.93 39.15
N LEU A 144 6.96 68.98 39.57
CA LEU A 144 6.70 67.75 38.82
C LEU A 144 6.24 68.05 37.38
N ARG A 145 5.31 69.00 37.20
CA ARG A 145 4.83 69.45 35.88
C ARG A 145 5.92 70.12 35.03
N LYS A 146 6.82 70.88 35.66
CA LYS A 146 7.95 71.51 34.95
C LYS A 146 8.94 70.47 34.43
N VAL A 147 9.24 69.44 35.23
CA VAL A 147 10.16 68.36 34.83
C VAL A 147 9.54 67.53 33.71
N THR A 148 8.31 67.03 33.89
CA THR A 148 7.66 66.19 32.88
C THR A 148 7.41 66.92 31.56
N GLY A 149 6.95 68.18 31.60
CA GLY A 149 6.69 68.95 30.37
C GLY A 149 7.94 69.29 29.54
N LYS A 150 9.13 69.22 30.14
CA LYS A 150 10.42 69.45 29.45
C LYS A 150 11.20 68.16 29.20
N SER A 151 10.68 67.01 29.66
CA SER A 151 11.32 65.71 29.45
C SER A 151 11.07 65.25 28.02
N LYS A 152 12.07 64.58 27.43
CA LYS A 152 11.97 64.03 26.08
C LYS A 152 12.32 62.55 26.10
N TRP A 153 11.55 61.75 25.38
CA TRP A 153 11.91 60.35 25.13
C TRP A 153 12.98 60.30 24.04
N ASP A 154 14.06 59.61 24.33
CA ASP A 154 15.11 59.30 23.37
C ASP A 154 14.96 57.85 22.89
N PRO A 155 14.54 57.62 21.63
CA PRO A 155 14.32 56.28 21.11
C PRO A 155 15.63 55.52 20.86
N GLU A 156 16.77 56.20 20.68
CA GLU A 156 18.06 55.52 20.43
C GLU A 156 18.65 54.98 21.74
N ALA A 157 18.49 55.73 22.83
CA ALA A 157 18.93 55.33 24.16
C ALA A 157 17.86 54.57 24.97
N GLU A 158 16.64 54.44 24.44
CA GLU A 158 15.45 53.90 25.13
C GLU A 158 15.24 54.47 26.54
N ALA A 159 15.45 55.78 26.69
CA ALA A 159 15.44 56.44 27.99
C ALA A 159 14.80 57.83 27.97
N TRP A 160 14.26 58.25 29.12
CA TRP A 160 13.79 59.62 29.32
C TRP A 160 14.97 60.55 29.63
N GLN A 161 15.17 61.56 28.77
CA GLN A 161 16.08 62.66 29.05
C GLN A 161 15.37 63.69 29.93
N LEU A 162 15.81 63.79 31.19
CA LEU A 162 15.25 64.71 32.17
C LEU A 162 16.02 66.05 32.15
N PRO A 163 15.33 67.20 32.20
CA PRO A 163 15.97 68.50 32.33
C PRO A 163 16.64 68.64 33.71
N LYS A 164 17.70 69.44 33.80
CA LYS A 164 18.25 69.84 35.12
C LYS A 164 17.20 70.65 35.88
N PHE A 165 16.88 70.24 37.11
CA PHE A 165 15.99 70.98 38.00
C PHE A 165 16.52 70.94 39.44
N SER A 166 16.29 72.02 40.20
CA SER A 166 16.58 72.05 41.63
C SER A 166 15.28 71.84 42.41
N CYS A 167 15.23 70.77 43.21
CA CYS A 167 14.12 70.52 44.12
C CYS A 167 14.50 71.04 45.51
N LYS A 168 13.67 71.89 46.12
CA LYS A 168 13.73 72.13 47.57
C LYS A 168 12.91 71.03 48.24
N PRO A 169 13.46 70.30 49.23
CA PRO A 169 12.72 69.23 49.88
C PRO A 169 11.41 69.78 50.46
N ARG A 170 10.34 69.01 50.28
CA ARG A 170 9.04 69.33 50.85
C ARG A 170 9.19 69.21 52.39
N ARG A 171 9.09 70.34 53.10
CA ARG A 171 9.11 70.39 54.57
C ARG A 171 7.91 69.65 55.15
#